data_AF-A0A821KJ73-F1
#
_entry.id   AF-A0A821KJ73-F1
#
_cell.length_a   1.000
_cell.length_b   1.000
_cell.length_c   1.000
_cell.angle_alpha   90.00
_cell.angle_beta   90.00
_cell.angle_gamma   90.00
#
_symmetry.space_group_name_H-M   'P 1'
#
loop_
_entity.id
_entity.type
_entity.pdbx_description
1 polymer ?
#
loop_
_entity_poly.entity_id
_entity_poly.type
_entity_poly.pdbx_seq_one_letter_code
_entity_poly.pdbx_strand_id
1 'polypeptide(L)' 'LDRFCLQILPSIRHKIKWVNLESSSMKRILHATNYPNLYGLGLYDIEIETALSLIGRIFSLILSIINS' A
#
# COMPACT_ATOMS: atom_id res chain seq x y z
N LEU A 1 -9.12 -12.08 -8.15
CA LEU A 1 -8.92 -10.80 -7.43
C LEU A 1 -10.24 -10.17 -6.96
N ASP A 2 -11.25 -10.02 -7.82
CA ASP A 2 -12.52 -9.35 -7.45
C ASP A 2 -13.24 -9.95 -6.24
N ARG A 3 -13.37 -11.28 -6.18
CA ARG A 3 -13.96 -11.96 -5.02
C ARG A 3 -13.22 -11.63 -3.71
N PHE A 4 -11.88 -11.56 -3.77
CA PHE A 4 -11.08 -11.21 -2.61
C PHE A 4 -11.32 -9.75 -2.19
N CYS A 5 -11.28 -8.81 -3.14
CA CYS A 5 -11.51 -7.38 -2.91
C CYS A 5 -12.92 -7.06 -2.41
N LEU A 6 -13.95 -7.69 -2.96
CA LEU A 6 -15.34 -7.31 -2.70
C LEU A 6 -15.96 -8.06 -1.52
N GLN A 7 -15.51 -9.28 -1.21
CA GLN A 7 -16.16 -10.13 -0.22
C GLN A 7 -15.27 -10.43 0.98
N ILE A 8 -14.00 -10.75 0.74
CA ILE A 8 -13.10 -11.22 1.80
C ILE A 8 -12.49 -10.03 2.54
N LEU A 9 -11.84 -9.13 1.81
CA LEU A 9 -11.11 -7.99 2.38
C LEU A 9 -11.95 -7.12 3.33
N PRO A 10 -13.19 -6.71 2.98
CA PRO A 10 -14.03 -5.92 3.87
C PRO A 10 -14.33 -6.63 5.20
N SER A 11 -14.48 -7.95 5.18
CA SER A 11 -14.80 -8.75 6.37
C SER A 11 -13.63 -8.85 7.36
N ILE A 12 -12.39 -8.84 6.86
CA ILE A 12 -11.19 -9.01 7.68
C ILE A 12 -10.39 -7.71 7.89
N ARG A 13 -10.79 -6.60 7.28
CA ARG A 13 -10.03 -5.32 7.25
C ARG A 13 -9.55 -4.80 8.60
N HIS A 14 -10.33 -5.03 9.65
CA HIS A 14 -10.01 -4.60 11.02
C HIS A 14 -8.92 -5.46 11.68
N LYS A 15 -8.65 -6.66 11.15
CA LYS A 15 -7.60 -7.57 11.62
C LYS A 15 -6.29 -7.40 10.84
N ILE A 16 -6.36 -6.78 9.66
CA ILE A 16 -5.19 -6.58 8.81
C ILE A 16 -4.35 -5.45 9.39
N LYS A 17 -3.13 -5.80 9.77
CA LYS A 17 -2.14 -4.84 10.26
C LYS A 17 -0.96 -4.64 9.32
N TRP A 18 -0.69 -5.63 8.47
CA TRP A 18 0.31 -5.59 7.42
C TRP A 18 -0.25 -6.22 6.15
N VAL A 19 0.09 -5.66 4.99
CA VAL A 19 -0.26 -6.26 3.70
C VAL A 19 0.90 -6.15 2.71
N ASN A 20 1.22 -7.27 2.06
CA ASN A 20 2.19 -7.32 0.97
C ASN A 20 1.42 -7.42 -0.34
N LEU A 21 1.62 -6.48 -1.25
CA LEU A 21 0.88 -6.37 -2.50
C LEU A 21 1.82 -6.43 -3.70
N GLU A 22 1.40 -7.16 -4.71
CA GLU A 22 2.00 -7.05 -6.04
C GLU A 22 1.67 -5.66 -6.61
N SER A 23 2.66 -5.00 -7.23
CA SER A 23 2.51 -3.63 -7.74
C SER A 23 1.31 -3.46 -8.67
N SER A 24 1.08 -4.45 -9.55
CA SER A 24 -0.01 -4.49 -10.54
C SER A 24 -1.40 -4.47 -9.91
N SER A 25 -1.53 -5.05 -8.71
CA SER A 25 -2.80 -5.21 -7.99
C SER A 25 -2.99 -4.21 -6.86
N MET A 26 -1.93 -3.49 -6.48
CA MET A 26 -1.89 -2.54 -5.36
C MET A 26 -3.10 -1.59 -5.37
N LYS A 27 -3.32 -0.89 -6.49
CA LYS A 27 -4.39 0.12 -6.58
C LYS A 27 -5.76 -0.49 -6.32
N ARG A 28 -6.07 -1.64 -6.92
CA ARG A 28 -7.36 -2.31 -6.71
C ARG A 28 -7.54 -2.76 -5.26
N ILE A 29 -6.50 -3.30 -4.63
CA ILE A 29 -6.59 -3.82 -3.25
C ILE A 29 -6.67 -2.70 -2.22
N LEU A 30 -5.90 -1.62 -2.40
CA LEU A 30 -5.92 -0.47 -1.50
C LEU A 30 -7.23 0.32 -1.58
N HIS A 31 -7.85 0.40 -2.77
CA HIS A 31 -9.15 1.07 -2.93
C HIS A 31 -10.36 0.18 -2.57
N ALA A 32 -10.19 -1.14 -2.45
CA ALA A 32 -11.30 -2.06 -2.18
C ALA A 32 -11.93 -1.88 -0.79
N THR A 33 -11.17 -1.41 0.20
CA THR A 33 -11.67 -1.16 1.56
C THR A 33 -10.76 -0.18 2.31
N ASN A 34 -11.25 0.38 3.41
CA ASN A 34 -10.42 1.02 4.41
C ASN A 34 -9.71 -0.03 5.29
N TYR A 35 -8.50 0.26 5.76
CA TYR A 35 -7.70 -0.60 6.65
C TYR A 35 -7.39 0.14 7.95
N PRO A 36 -8.30 0.17 8.93
CA PRO A 36 -8.20 1.06 10.10
C PRO A 36 -7.02 0.77 11.02
N ASN A 37 -6.48 -0.45 10.98
CA ASN A 37 -5.39 -0.91 11.85
C ASN A 37 -4.09 -1.20 11.08
N LEU A 38 -3.98 -0.72 9.83
CA LEU A 38 -2.81 -0.93 9.00
C LEU A 38 -1.63 -0.12 9.52
N TYR A 39 -0.55 -0.78 9.92
CA TYR A 39 0.71 -0.13 10.30
C TYR A 39 1.80 -0.28 9.24
N GLY A 40 1.61 -1.15 8.25
CA GLY A 40 2.60 -1.33 7.20
C GLY A 40 2.10 -1.94 5.91
N LEU A 41 2.84 -1.63 4.84
CA LEU A 41 2.58 -2.01 3.47
C LEU A 41 3.90 -2.44 2.84
N GLY A 42 3.96 -3.66 2.31
CA GLY A 42 5.02 -4.10 1.43
C GLY A 42 4.55 -4.11 -0.02
N LEU A 43 5.43 -3.73 -0.93
CA LEU A 43 5.20 -3.84 -2.37
C LEU A 43 6.27 -4.72 -2.97
N TYR A 44 5.84 -5.69 -3.78
CA TYR A 44 6.72 -6.57 -4.55
C TYR A 44 6.35 -6.55 -6.03
N ASP A 45 7.24 -7.09 -6.87
CA ASP A 45 7.17 -7.01 -8.33
C ASP A 45 6.98 -5.57 -8.84
N ILE A 46 7.78 -4.66 -8.27
CA ILE A 46 7.93 -3.28 -8.74
C ILE A 46 9.09 -3.21 -9.73
N GLU A 47 8.87 -2.54 -10.85
CA GLU A 47 9.96 -2.14 -11.76
C GLU A 47 10.95 -1.24 -11.04
N ILE A 48 12.25 -1.50 -11.20
CA ILE A 48 13.31 -0.83 -10.44
C ILE A 48 13.26 0.70 -10.57
N GLU A 49 12.96 1.22 -11.76
CA GLU A 49 12.82 2.66 -12.00
C GLU A 49 11.66 3.27 -11.18
N THR A 50 10.55 2.54 -11.08
CA THR A 50 9.41 2.94 -10.25
C THR A 50 9.76 2.89 -8.77
N ALA A 51 10.49 1.87 -8.30
CA ALA A 51 10.97 1.80 -6.92
C ALA A 51 11.85 3.01 -6.56
N LEU A 52 12.83 3.31 -7.41
CA LEU A 52 13.75 4.44 -7.21
C LEU A 52 13.00 5.77 -7.18
N SER A 53 12.03 5.97 -8.08
CA SER A 53 11.18 7.16 -8.08
C SER A 53 10.37 7.31 -6.79
N LEU A 54 9.77 6.22 -6.29
CA LEU A 54 9.01 6.21 -5.04
C LEU A 54 9.88 6.53 -3.84
N ILE A 55 11.07 5.92 -3.75
CA ILE A 55 12.04 6.19 -2.67
C ILE A 55 12.44 7.67 -2.68
N GLY A 56 12.74 8.24 -3.85
CA GLY A 56 13.07 9.66 -3.98
C GLY A 56 11.95 10.56 -3.47
N ARG A 57 10.69 10.27 -3.85
CA ARG A 57 9.52 11.04 -3.38
C ARG A 57 9.30 10.93 -1.89
N ILE A 58 9.42 9.74 -1.31
CA ILE A 58 9.30 9.52 0.14
C ILE A 58 10.37 10.31 0.89
N PHE A 59 11.61 10.26 0.40
CA PHE A 59 12.71 11.02 1.00
C PHE A 59 12.45 12.53 0.96
N SER A 60 12.00 13.07 -0.18
CA SER A 60 11.62 14.49 -0.29
C SER A 60 10.46 14.87 0.65
N LEU A 61 9.46 14.00 0.81
CA LEU A 61 8.35 14.25 1.73
C LEU A 61 8.82 14.29 3.19
N ILE A 62 9.66 13.34 3.59
CA ILE A 62 10.26 13.31 4.94
C ILE A 62 11.05 14.59 5.20
N LEU A 63 11.89 15.01 4.25
CA LEU A 63 12.61 16.28 4.35
C LEU A 63 11.67 17.47 4.49
N SER A 64 10.57 17.51 3.74
CA SER A 64 9.57 18.58 3.86
C SER A 64 8.94 18.62 5.25
N ILE A 65 8.61 17.47 5.84
CA ILE A 65 8.00 17.38 7.18
C ILE A 65 8.98 17.83 8.26
N ILE A 66 10.26 17.45 8.16
CA ILE A 66 11.30 17.83 9.15
C ILE A 66 11.59 19.33 9.12
N ASN A 67 11.52 19.95 7.94
CA ASN A 67 11.81 21.37 7.75
C ASN A 67 10.57 22.29 7.86
N SER A 68 9.39 21.74 8.23
CA SER A 68 8.15 22.50 8.48
C SER A 68 7.91 22.66 9.98
#